data_AF-A0A2I0XF90-F1
#
_entry.id   AF-A0A2I0XF90-F1
#
_cell.length_a   1.000
_cell.length_b   1.000
_cell.length_c   1.000
_cell.angle_alpha   90.00
_cell.angle_beta   90.00
_cell.angle_gamma   90.00
#
_symmetry.space_group_name_H-M   'P 1'
#
loop_
_entity.id
_entity.type
_entity.pdbx_description
1 polymer ?
#
loop_
_entity_poly.entity_id
_entity_poly.type
_entity_poly.pdbx_seq_one_letter_code
_entity_poly.pdbx_strand_id
1 'polypeptide(L)' 'MGGGHYTAYVYHDSEDKWYDFDDRHVSHVSLDSIKSSAAYVLFYKRVHATTCSVTESTQ' A
#
# COMPACT_ATOMS: atom_id res chain seq x y z
N MET A 1 18.19 4.80 -26.84
CA MET A 1 17.32 3.80 -26.19
C MET A 1 16.92 4.40 -24.85
N GLY A 2 15.66 4.81 -24.71
CA GLY A 2 15.18 5.53 -23.54
C GLY A 2 15.16 4.62 -22.33
N GLY A 3 16.03 4.89 -21.34
CA GLY A 3 15.93 4.27 -20.03
C GLY A 3 14.82 4.97 -19.25
N GLY A 4 13.84 4.19 -18.77
CA GLY A 4 12.85 4.66 -17.80
C GLY A 4 13.38 4.45 -16.39
N HIS A 5 13.11 5.40 -15.51
CA HIS A 5 13.34 5.26 -14.07
C HIS A 5 12.10 4.65 -13.42
N TYR A 6 12.28 3.62 -12.61
CA TYR A 6 11.17 2.92 -11.95
C TYR A 6 11.31 3.07 -10.45
N THR A 7 10.29 3.64 -9.82
CA THR A 7 10.17 3.71 -8.37
C THR A 7 9.00 2.83 -7.91
N ALA A 8 8.98 2.50 -6.63
CA ALA A 8 7.95 1.65 -6.05
C ALA A 8 7.42 2.22 -4.73
N TYR A 9 6.10 2.22 -4.60
CA TYR A 9 5.43 2.51 -3.35
C TYR A 9 5.12 1.22 -2.59
N VAL A 10 5.54 1.13 -1.33
CA VAL A 10 5.36 -0.05 -0.49
C VAL A 10 4.66 0.33 0.81
N TYR A 11 3.65 -0.47 1.17
CA TYR A 11 2.95 -0.35 2.44
C TYR A 11 3.62 -1.22 3.51
N HIS A 12 3.88 -0.62 4.67
CA HIS A 12 4.44 -1.31 5.82
C HIS A 12 3.36 -1.57 6.88
N ASP A 13 2.91 -2.83 6.95
CA ASP A 13 1.81 -3.30 7.81
C ASP A 13 2.06 -3.06 9.30
N SER A 14 3.32 -3.10 9.77
CA SER A 14 3.64 -2.95 11.20
C SER A 14 3.58 -1.50 11.71
N GLU A 15 3.74 -0.53 10.80
CA GLU A 15 3.76 0.90 11.13
C GLU A 15 2.53 1.63 10.58
N ASP A 16 1.69 0.94 9.81
CA ASP A 16 0.56 1.51 9.08
C ASP A 16 0.96 2.73 8.22
N LYS A 17 2.12 2.63 7.55
CA LYS A 17 2.72 3.72 6.78
C LYS A 17 3.13 3.29 5.40
N TRP A 18 3.13 4.25 4.49
CA TRP A 18 3.61 4.07 3.12
C TRP A 18 4.98 4.68 2.92
N TYR A 19 5.74 4.04 2.04
CA TYR A 19 7.10 4.39 1.72
C TYR A 19 7.30 4.43 0.21
N ASP A 20 8.07 5.42 -0.25
CA ASP A 20 8.57 5.51 -1.62
C ASP A 20 10.01 5.00 -1.67
N PHE A 21 10.26 4.06 -2.58
CA PHE A 21 11.56 3.47 -2.84
C PHE A 21 12.06 3.94 -4.21
N ASP A 22 13.04 4.84 -4.17
CA ASP A 22 13.75 5.40 -5.31
C ASP A 22 15.24 5.02 -5.22
N ASP A 23 15.56 3.80 -5.70
CA ASP A 23 16.88 3.17 -5.63
C ASP A 23 17.53 3.20 -4.24
N ARG A 24 18.31 4.24 -3.93
CA ARG A 24 19.02 4.41 -2.65
C ARG A 24 18.27 5.31 -1.67
N HIS A 25 17.23 5.99 -2.14
CA HIS A 25 16.42 6.89 -1.34
C HIS A 25 15.14 6.20 -0.92
N VAL A 26 14.89 6.21 0.38
CA VAL A 26 13.63 5.74 0.96
C VAL A 26 13.03 6.89 1.72
N SER A 27 11.80 7.26 1.36
CA SER A 27 11.09 8.35 2.02
C SER A 27 9.69 7.93 2.43
N HIS A 28 9.16 8.54 3.49
CA HIS A 28 7.77 8.34 3.88
C HIS A 28 6.86 9.11 2.93
N VAL A 29 5.77 8.47 2.50
CA VAL A 29 4.79 9.06 1.59
C VAL A 29 3.38 8.95 2.16
N SER A 30 2.55 9.94 1.87
CA SER A 30 1.13 9.93 2.25
C SER A 30 0.30 9.20 1.20
N LEU A 31 -0.85 8.65 1.61
CA LEU A 31 -1.79 7.96 0.73
C LEU A 31 -2.23 8.79 -0.49
N ASP A 32 -2.27 10.11 -0.35
CA ASP A 32 -2.70 11.02 -1.41
C ASP A 32 -1.71 11.03 -2.58
N SER A 33 -0.41 10.95 -2.27
CA SER A 33 0.67 10.94 -3.27
C SER A 33 0.82 9.58 -3.98
N ILE A 34 0.24 8.51 -3.44
CA ILE A 34 0.31 7.15 -4.01
C ILE A 34 -0.66 7.00 -5.19
N LYS A 35 -1.79 7.73 -5.16
CA LYS A 35 -2.78 7.73 -6.23
C LYS A 35 -2.32 8.62 -7.39
N SER A 36 -1.18 8.28 -7.98
CA SER A 36 -0.65 8.97 -9.15
C SER A 36 -0.93 8.20 -10.44
N SER A 37 -0.98 8.92 -11.56
CA SER A 37 -1.12 8.34 -12.90
C SER A 37 0.15 7.64 -13.41
N ALA A 38 1.22 7.62 -12.60
CA ALA A 38 2.48 6.94 -12.93
C ALA A 38 2.47 5.44 -12.56
N ALA A 39 1.42 4.96 -11.89
CA ALA A 39 1.31 3.57 -11.48
C ALA A 39 1.23 2.63 -12.70
N TYR A 40 2.25 1.79 -12.86
CA TYR A 40 2.32 0.80 -13.94
C TYR A 40 1.90 -0.61 -13.49
N VAL A 41 2.24 -1.01 -12.26
CA VAL A 41 1.92 -2.32 -11.68
C VAL A 41 1.37 -2.12 -10.27
N LEU A 42 0.31 -2.85 -9.93
CA LEU A 42 -0.37 -2.77 -8.63
C LEU A 42 -0.39 -4.14 -7.95
N PHE A 43 -0.04 -4.16 -6.66
CA PHE A 43 -0.09 -5.35 -5.82
C PHE A 43 -1.18 -5.22 -4.78
N TYR A 44 -1.99 -6.26 -4.61
CA TYR A 44 -3.07 -6.31 -3.63
C TYR A 44 -2.93 -7.54 -2.73
N LYS A 45 -3.06 -7.34 -1.42
CA LYS A 45 -3.17 -8.41 -0.43
C LYS A 45 -4.64 -8.72 -0.22
N ARG A 46 -5.03 -9.99 -0.33
CA ARG A 46 -6.40 -10.41 -0.03
C ARG A 46 -6.66 -10.21 1.46
N VAL A 47 -7.61 -9.32 1.78
CA VAL A 47 -8.15 -9.21 3.14
C VAL A 47 -9.09 -10.39 3.32
N HIS A 48 -8.73 -11.31 4.22
CA HIS A 48 -9.70 -12.30 4.68
C HIS A 48 -10.72 -11.54 5.52
N ALA A 49 -11.97 -11.49 5.05
CA ALA A 49 -13.05 -11.01 5.88
C ALA A 49 -13.10 -11.93 7.10
N THR A 50 -12.56 -11.46 8.23
CA THR A 50 -12.93 -12.01 9.52
C THR A 50 -14.43 -11.79 9.58
N THR A 51 -15.19 -12.85 9.38
CA THR A 51 -16.64 -12.88 9.52
C THR A 51 -16.98 -12.06 10.75
N CYS A 52 -17.73 -10.97 10.56
CA CYS A 52 -18.32 -10.24 11.65
C CYS A 52 -19.07 -11.27 12.50
N SER A 53 -18.50 -11.65 13.63
CA SER A 53 -19.23 -12.37 14.67
C SER A 53 -20.23 -11.35 15.21
N VAL A 54 -21.41 -11.31 14.59
CA VAL A 54 -22.60 -10.73 15.20
C VAL A 54 -22.85 -11.57 16.45
N THR A 55 -22.25 -11.16 17.57
CA THR A 55 -22.67 -11.63 18.88
C THR A 55 -23.97 -10.92 19.18
N GLU A 56 -25.05 -11.55 18.73
CA GLU A 56 -26.41 -11.22 19.11
C GLU A 56 -26.59 -11.66 20.57
N SER A 57 -26.24 -10.77 21.50
CA SER A 57 -26.43 -10.97 22.93
C SER A 57 -27.92 -10.77 23.26
N THR A 58 -28.73 -11.81 23.09
CA THR A 58 -30.05 -11.90 23.74
C THR A 58 -29.93 -12.85 24.93
N GLN A 59 -29.81 -12.28 26.13
CA GLN A 59 -30.59 -12.63 27.32
C GLN A 59 -30.40 -11.56 28.40
#